data_AF-A0A316TCH8-F1
#
_entry.id   AF-A0A316TCH8-F1
#
_cell.length_a   1.000
_cell.length_b   1.000
_cell.length_c   1.000
_cell.angle_alpha   90.00
_cell.angle_beta   90.00
_cell.angle_gamma   90.00
#
_symmetry.space_group_name_H-M   'P 1'
#
loop_
_entity.id
_entity.type
_entity.pdbx_description
1 polymer ?
#
loop_
_entity_poly.entity_id
_entity_poly.type
_entity_poly.pdbx_seq_one_letter_code
_entity_poly.pdbx_strand_id
1 'polypeptide(L)'
;IVGVLFCILLHKSTFGRKLYMMGNSMTASHYSGVNVAGTRMAVFTIMGVMTAISAMFFVGHMGGGLSSSMGTGYELDVIAICVLGGVSTAGGKGKMYGPIIATVLMAFLNYTTGLMGADSNIKKIISGSIMIIAVLIPMINRRSIANAKLKLVYHSNKNIEALNIKTAAEIKELKAQVKSGAITSAAAQQQIATLKAECKATCDKLWAEQKEDAAKAKERFK
;
A
#
# COMPACT_ATOMS: atom_id res chain seq x y z
N ILE A 1 3.40 -27.20 -8.07
CA ILE A 1 3.06 -28.17 -6.98
C ILE A 1 3.25 -27.53 -5.61
N VAL A 2 4.47 -27.14 -5.22
CA VAL A 2 4.75 -26.53 -3.90
C VAL A 2 3.91 -25.27 -3.64
N GLY A 3 3.77 -24.40 -4.65
CA GLY A 3 2.89 -23.23 -4.56
C GLY A 3 1.39 -23.55 -4.38
N VAL A 4 0.90 -24.73 -4.79
CA VAL A 4 -0.50 -25.10 -4.51
C VAL A 4 -0.64 -25.55 -3.06
N LEU A 5 0.34 -26.31 -2.57
CA LEU A 5 0.37 -26.83 -1.20
C LEU A 5 0.43 -25.69 -0.17
N PHE A 6 1.27 -24.69 -0.40
CA PHE A 6 1.31 -23.49 0.44
C PHE A 6 0.03 -22.65 0.37
N CYS A 7 -0.69 -22.66 -0.77
CA CYS A 7 -1.94 -21.90 -0.90
C CYS A 7 -3.02 -22.47 0.02
N ILE A 8 -3.10 -23.80 0.06
CA ILE A 8 -4.01 -24.54 0.95
C ILE A 8 -3.58 -24.35 2.41
N LEU A 9 -2.28 -24.47 2.70
CA LEU A 9 -1.75 -24.27 4.04
C LEU A 9 -2.08 -22.86 4.54
N LEU A 10 -1.89 -21.82 3.73
CA LEU A 10 -2.14 -20.45 4.16
C LEU A 10 -3.63 -20.10 4.29
N HIS A 11 -4.51 -20.66 3.44
CA HIS A 11 -5.96 -20.39 3.50
C HIS A 11 -6.68 -21.21 4.57
N LYS A 12 -6.29 -22.47 4.78
CA LYS A 12 -6.98 -23.37 5.73
C LYS A 12 -6.32 -23.48 7.09
N SER A 13 -5.03 -23.17 7.25
CA SER A 13 -4.34 -23.30 8.53
C SER A 13 -4.54 -22.11 9.45
N THR A 14 -4.60 -22.38 10.75
CA THR A 14 -4.53 -21.37 11.82
C THR A 14 -3.22 -20.58 11.77
N PHE A 15 -2.15 -21.18 11.24
CA PHE A 15 -0.85 -20.54 11.04
C PHE A 15 -0.93 -19.33 10.10
N GLY A 16 -1.66 -19.45 8.99
CA GLY A 16 -1.82 -18.34 8.04
C GLY A 16 -2.52 -17.14 8.68
N ARG A 17 -3.56 -17.38 9.48
CA ARG A 17 -4.30 -16.33 10.19
C ARG A 17 -3.41 -15.58 11.19
N LYS A 18 -2.58 -16.31 11.95
CA LYS A 18 -1.57 -15.72 12.85
C LYS A 18 -0.56 -14.87 12.07
N LEU A 19 -0.12 -15.32 10.90
CA LEU A 19 0.83 -14.60 10.05
C LEU A 19 0.27 -13.26 9.53
N TYR A 20 -0.99 -13.23 9.08
CA TYR A 20 -1.65 -11.99 8.64
C TYR A 20 -1.82 -10.99 9.78
N MET A 21 -2.18 -11.45 10.98
CA MET A 21 -2.32 -10.58 12.16
C MET A 21 -0.99 -9.91 12.53
N MET A 22 0.10 -10.68 12.57
CA MET A 22 1.44 -10.15 12.84
C MET A 22 1.89 -9.11 11.81
N GLY A 23 1.48 -9.28 10.55
CA GLY A 23 1.83 -8.36 9.47
C GLY A 23 1.11 -7.01 9.53
N ASN A 24 0.00 -6.88 10.25
CA ASN A 24 -0.72 -5.59 10.40
C ASN A 24 -0.15 -4.76 11.55
N SER A 25 0.11 -5.38 12.70
CA SER A 25 0.83 -4.77 13.82
C SER A 25 1.34 -5.83 14.77
N MET A 26 2.65 -5.78 15.05
CA MET A 26 3.31 -6.70 15.97
C MET A 26 2.87 -6.47 17.42
N THR A 27 2.68 -5.22 17.82
CA THR A 27 2.25 -4.85 19.18
C THR A 27 0.82 -5.33 19.42
N ALA A 28 -0.09 -5.12 18.46
CA ALA A 28 -1.48 -5.58 18.57
C ALA A 28 -1.54 -7.12 18.67
N SER A 29 -0.76 -7.84 17.87
CA SER A 29 -0.74 -9.31 17.89
C SER A 29 -0.25 -9.89 19.22
N HIS A 30 0.70 -9.21 19.86
CA HIS A 30 1.20 -9.61 21.17
C HIS A 30 0.12 -9.47 22.26
N TYR A 31 -0.63 -8.35 22.26
CA TYR A 31 -1.76 -8.16 23.17
C TYR A 31 -2.95 -9.09 22.89
N SER A 32 -3.13 -9.56 21.64
CA SER A 32 -4.14 -10.56 21.27
C SER A 32 -3.76 -12.00 21.62
N GLY A 33 -2.68 -12.23 22.38
CA GLY A 33 -2.27 -13.57 22.82
C GLY A 33 -1.64 -14.43 21.72
N VAL A 34 -1.28 -13.85 20.57
CA VAL A 34 -0.55 -14.58 19.52
C VAL A 34 0.93 -14.58 19.87
N ASN A 35 1.53 -15.78 19.98
CA ASN A 35 2.96 -15.90 20.18
C ASN A 35 3.72 -15.48 18.89
N VAL A 36 4.12 -14.21 18.85
CA VAL A 36 4.82 -13.59 17.73
C VAL A 36 6.17 -14.26 17.50
N ALA A 37 6.93 -14.51 18.57
CA ALA A 37 8.27 -15.09 18.49
C ALA A 37 8.24 -16.51 17.91
N GLY A 38 7.35 -17.37 18.41
CA GLY A 38 7.20 -18.74 17.93
C GLY A 38 6.70 -18.80 16.48
N THR A 39 5.76 -17.94 16.11
CA THR A 39 5.28 -17.89 14.72
C THR A 39 6.37 -17.40 13.76
N ARG A 40 7.15 -16.39 14.15
CA ARG A 40 8.31 -15.91 13.37
C ARG A 40 9.36 -17.00 13.18
N MET A 41 9.69 -17.74 14.24
CA MET A 41 10.65 -18.83 14.17
C MET A 41 10.18 -19.93 13.20
N ALA A 42 8.92 -20.34 13.30
CA ALA A 42 8.33 -21.32 12.39
C ALA A 42 8.37 -20.87 10.92
N VAL A 43 8.10 -19.58 10.63
CA VAL A 43 8.20 -19.04 9.25
C VAL A 43 9.63 -19.15 8.72
N PHE A 44 10.63 -18.76 9.52
CA PHE A 44 12.03 -18.84 9.10
C PHE A 44 12.50 -20.28 8.89
N THR A 45 12.08 -21.22 9.76
CA THR A 45 12.39 -22.64 9.57
C THR A 45 11.79 -23.18 8.27
N ILE A 46 10.53 -22.88 7.98
CA ILE A 46 9.86 -23.31 6.74
C ILE A 46 10.55 -22.70 5.50
N MET A 47 10.91 -21.41 5.55
CA MET A 47 11.67 -20.78 4.47
C MET A 47 13.04 -21.43 4.26
N GLY A 48 13.78 -21.71 5.33
CA GLY A 48 15.08 -22.38 5.24
C GLY A 48 15.00 -23.76 4.60
N VAL A 49 14.01 -24.57 5.01
CA VAL A 49 13.77 -25.91 4.41
C VAL A 49 13.43 -25.79 2.92
N MET A 50 12.59 -24.83 2.54
CA MET A 50 12.24 -24.61 1.13
C MET A 50 13.43 -24.12 0.29
N THR A 51 14.25 -23.21 0.82
CA THR A 51 15.45 -22.73 0.13
C THR A 51 16.47 -23.86 -0.06
N ALA A 52 16.67 -24.72 0.95
CA ALA A 52 17.55 -25.87 0.85
C ALA A 52 17.13 -26.83 -0.27
N ILE A 53 15.83 -27.16 -0.33
CA ILE A 53 15.27 -28.00 -1.39
C ILE A 53 15.46 -27.32 -2.76
N SER A 54 15.12 -26.04 -2.88
CA SER A 54 15.27 -25.28 -4.13
C SER A 54 16.71 -25.21 -4.61
N ALA A 55 17.67 -25.01 -3.70
CA ALA A 55 19.10 -24.96 -4.04
C ALA A 55 19.60 -26.32 -4.53
N MET A 56 19.14 -27.42 -3.92
CA MET A 56 19.49 -28.77 -4.35
C MET A 56 19.02 -29.06 -5.78
N PHE A 57 17.80 -28.63 -6.14
CA PHE A 57 17.30 -28.70 -7.51
C PHE A 57 18.08 -27.80 -8.47
N PHE A 58 18.44 -26.59 -8.04
CA PHE A 58 19.20 -25.66 -8.89
C PHE A 58 20.60 -26.18 -9.22
N VAL A 59 21.31 -26.74 -8.24
CA VAL A 59 22.62 -27.37 -8.43
C VAL A 59 22.51 -28.59 -9.37
N GLY A 60 21.49 -29.42 -9.20
CA GLY A 60 21.23 -30.55 -10.09
C GLY A 60 20.91 -30.12 -11.52
N HIS A 61 20.25 -28.97 -11.70
CA HIS A 61 19.93 -28.43 -13.02
C HIS A 61 21.17 -27.88 -13.76
N MET A 62 22.13 -27.26 -13.06
CA MET A 62 23.30 -26.64 -13.69
C MET A 62 24.46 -27.60 -14.02
N GLY A 63 24.39 -28.88 -13.63
CA GLY A 63 25.29 -29.92 -14.15
C GLY A 63 26.81 -29.69 -13.95
N GLY A 64 27.23 -28.88 -12.96
CA GLY A 64 28.65 -28.67 -12.61
C GLY A 64 29.25 -27.30 -12.98
N GLY A 65 28.53 -26.44 -13.70
CA GLY A 65 28.99 -25.08 -14.04
C GLY A 65 28.61 -24.02 -12.99
N LEU A 66 29.04 -24.18 -11.73
CA LEU A 66 28.72 -23.23 -10.66
C LEU A 66 29.73 -22.08 -10.62
N SER A 67 29.37 -20.95 -11.24
CA SER A 67 30.08 -19.68 -11.00
C SER A 67 29.44 -18.93 -9.82
N SER A 68 30.28 -18.35 -8.96
CA SER A 68 29.85 -17.62 -7.75
C SER A 68 28.88 -16.47 -8.03
N SER A 69 28.85 -15.96 -9.27
CA SER A 69 27.96 -14.87 -9.68
C SER A 69 26.56 -15.31 -10.12
N MET A 70 26.28 -16.62 -10.22
CA MET A 70 25.00 -17.10 -10.79
C MET A 70 23.79 -16.87 -9.89
N GLY A 71 23.99 -16.66 -8.58
CA GLY A 71 22.91 -16.32 -7.66
C GLY A 71 22.63 -14.82 -7.54
N THR A 72 23.52 -13.97 -8.05
CA THR A 72 23.46 -12.53 -7.80
C THR A 72 22.28 -11.89 -8.53
N GLY A 73 21.33 -11.35 -7.77
CA GLY A 73 20.16 -10.63 -8.31
C GLY A 73 18.88 -11.46 -8.35
N TYR A 74 18.94 -12.76 -8.06
CA TYR A 74 17.74 -13.59 -7.91
C TYR A 74 16.88 -13.13 -6.73
N GLU A 75 17.48 -12.53 -5.70
CA GLU A 75 16.72 -11.95 -4.59
C GLU A 75 15.82 -10.81 -5.06
N LEU A 76 16.34 -9.94 -5.94
CA LEU A 76 15.61 -8.80 -6.49
C LEU A 76 14.49 -9.26 -7.43
N ASP A 77 14.77 -10.24 -8.30
CA ASP A 77 13.78 -10.82 -9.20
C ASP A 77 12.63 -11.48 -8.42
N VAL A 78 12.95 -12.22 -7.35
CA VAL A 78 11.93 -12.85 -6.47
C VAL A 78 11.06 -11.81 -5.78
N ILE A 79 11.65 -10.72 -5.27
CA ILE A 79 10.89 -9.61 -4.68
C ILE A 79 9.99 -8.97 -5.74
N ALA A 80 10.49 -8.74 -6.96
CA ALA A 80 9.72 -8.16 -8.06
C ALA A 80 8.50 -9.04 -8.43
N ILE A 81 8.68 -10.35 -8.53
CA ILE A 81 7.60 -11.32 -8.77
C ILE A 81 6.53 -11.24 -7.67
N CYS A 82 6.94 -11.15 -6.40
CA CYS A 82 6.00 -11.09 -5.28
C CYS A 82 5.20 -9.78 -5.26
N VAL A 83 5.85 -8.65 -5.57
CA VAL A 83 5.20 -7.34 -5.65
C VAL A 83 4.27 -7.24 -6.84
N LEU A 84 4.69 -7.75 -8.02
CA LEU A 84 3.83 -7.86 -9.20
C LEU A 84 2.61 -8.75 -8.91
N GLY A 85 2.79 -9.81 -8.14
CA GLY A 85 1.73 -10.66 -7.61
C GLY A 85 0.79 -9.99 -6.60
N GLY A 86 0.98 -8.71 -6.27
CA GLY A 86 0.07 -7.93 -5.41
C GLY A 86 0.22 -8.20 -3.91
N VAL A 87 1.37 -8.71 -3.47
CA VAL A 87 1.67 -8.85 -2.04
C VAL A 87 2.08 -7.50 -1.45
N SER A 88 1.55 -7.17 -0.27
CA SER A 88 1.88 -5.93 0.43
C SER A 88 3.31 -5.99 0.97
N THR A 89 4.17 -5.07 0.50
CA THR A 89 5.51 -4.85 1.07
C THR A 89 5.46 -4.39 2.53
N ALA A 90 4.38 -3.72 2.94
CA ALA A 90 4.15 -3.26 4.30
C ALA A 90 3.54 -4.35 5.22
N GLY A 91 3.33 -5.57 4.72
CA GLY A 91 2.74 -6.67 5.50
C GLY A 91 1.21 -6.63 5.62
N GLY A 92 0.66 -7.68 6.24
CA GLY A 92 -0.75 -7.78 6.68
C GLY A 92 -1.80 -7.97 5.58
N LYS A 93 -1.44 -7.87 4.31
CA LYS A 93 -2.37 -7.95 3.16
C LYS A 93 -1.71 -8.63 1.95
N GLY A 94 -2.48 -9.45 1.25
CA GLY A 94 -2.04 -10.14 0.02
C GLY A 94 -2.65 -11.53 -0.06
N LYS A 95 -2.86 -12.06 -1.27
CA LYS A 95 -3.31 -13.44 -1.49
C LYS A 95 -2.23 -14.20 -2.23
N MET A 96 -2.09 -15.48 -1.94
CA MET A 96 -1.05 -16.31 -2.54
C MET A 96 -1.27 -16.62 -4.03
N TYR A 97 -2.49 -16.47 -4.53
CA TYR A 97 -2.82 -16.72 -5.94
C TYR A 97 -2.06 -15.78 -6.90
N GLY A 98 -1.85 -14.52 -6.50
CA GLY A 98 -1.19 -13.52 -7.36
C GLY A 98 0.28 -13.85 -7.66
N PRO A 99 1.13 -14.14 -6.64
CA PRO A 99 2.52 -14.56 -6.87
C PRO A 99 2.67 -15.82 -7.71
N ILE A 100 1.75 -16.78 -7.61
CA ILE A 100 1.80 -18.01 -8.42
C ILE A 100 1.65 -17.65 -9.91
N ILE A 101 0.67 -16.82 -10.23
CA ILE A 101 0.42 -16.36 -11.61
C ILE A 101 1.61 -15.52 -12.10
N ALA A 102 2.12 -14.61 -11.27
CA ALA A 102 3.27 -13.77 -11.59
C ALA A 102 4.55 -14.58 -11.85
N THR A 103 4.79 -15.65 -11.08
CA THR A 103 5.96 -16.53 -11.26
C THR A 103 5.88 -17.24 -12.61
N VAL A 104 4.70 -17.74 -13.00
CA VAL A 104 4.50 -18.38 -14.31
C VAL A 104 4.72 -17.37 -15.45
N LEU A 105 4.23 -16.14 -15.31
CA LEU A 105 4.49 -15.06 -16.27
C LEU A 105 5.99 -14.76 -16.41
N MET A 106 6.70 -14.60 -15.29
CA MET A 106 8.13 -14.30 -15.32
C MET A 106 8.97 -15.47 -15.84
N ALA A 107 8.58 -16.71 -15.54
CA ALA A 107 9.21 -17.88 -16.14
C ALA A 107 9.05 -17.88 -17.67
N PHE A 108 7.86 -17.55 -18.17
CA PHE A 108 7.60 -17.47 -19.61
C PHE A 108 8.39 -16.33 -20.28
N LEU A 109 8.50 -15.18 -19.63
CA LEU A 109 9.33 -14.06 -20.10
C LEU A 109 10.80 -14.44 -20.15
N ASN A 110 11.34 -15.04 -19.09
CA ASN A 110 12.74 -15.47 -19.04
C ASN A 110 13.06 -16.53 -20.10
N TYR A 111 12.12 -17.45 -20.36
CA TYR A 111 12.24 -18.44 -21.42
C TYR A 111 12.25 -17.79 -22.80
N THR A 112 11.33 -16.86 -23.06
CA THR A 112 11.22 -16.15 -24.34
C THR A 112 12.46 -15.31 -24.63
N THR A 113 12.93 -14.53 -23.65
CA THR A 113 14.17 -13.74 -23.77
C THR A 113 15.41 -14.63 -23.91
N GLY A 114 15.39 -15.83 -23.32
CA GLY A 114 16.41 -16.85 -23.54
C GLY A 114 16.44 -17.36 -24.98
N LEU A 115 15.26 -17.64 -25.56
CA LEU A 115 15.14 -18.13 -26.93
C LEU A 115 15.52 -17.09 -27.98
N MET A 116 15.29 -15.80 -27.71
CA MET A 116 15.72 -14.69 -28.55
C MET A 116 17.25 -14.50 -28.59
N GLY A 117 18.02 -15.33 -27.90
CA GLY A 117 19.49 -15.22 -27.87
C GLY A 117 19.98 -13.94 -27.19
N ALA A 118 19.18 -13.34 -26.31
CA ALA A 118 19.56 -12.10 -25.64
C ALA A 118 20.77 -12.32 -24.73
N ASP A 119 21.77 -11.46 -24.91
CA ASP A 119 22.97 -11.45 -24.08
C ASP A 119 22.63 -11.26 -22.59
N SER A 120 23.51 -11.76 -21.70
CA SER A 120 23.33 -11.68 -20.24
C SER A 120 23.10 -10.25 -19.76
N ASN A 121 23.74 -9.26 -20.41
CA ASN A 121 23.55 -7.85 -20.07
C ASN A 121 22.14 -7.36 -20.42
N ILE A 122 21.59 -7.78 -21.56
CA ILE A 122 20.24 -7.40 -22.01
C ILE A 122 19.18 -7.99 -21.07
N LYS A 123 19.36 -9.24 -20.63
CA LYS A 123 18.46 -9.87 -19.64
C LYS A 123 18.40 -9.08 -18.32
N LYS A 124 19.55 -8.61 -17.82
CA LYS A 124 19.62 -7.79 -16.60
C LYS A 124 18.89 -6.45 -16.75
N ILE A 125 19.06 -5.78 -17.90
CA ILE A 125 18.37 -4.51 -18.18
C ILE A 125 16.86 -4.71 -18.24
N ILE A 126 16.39 -5.75 -18.92
CA ILE A 126 14.97 -6.08 -19.03
C ILE A 126 14.39 -6.37 -17.63
N SER A 127 15.01 -7.25 -16.84
CA SER A 127 14.50 -7.57 -15.50
C SER A 127 14.46 -6.33 -14.59
N GLY A 128 15.52 -5.51 -14.62
CA GLY A 128 15.58 -4.25 -13.88
C GLY A 128 14.47 -3.27 -14.27
N SER A 129 14.21 -3.10 -15.58
CA SER A 129 13.13 -2.23 -16.05
C SER A 129 11.75 -2.72 -15.58
N ILE A 130 11.52 -4.03 -15.59
CA ILE A 130 10.26 -4.62 -15.13
C ILE A 130 10.11 -4.42 -13.62
N MET A 131 11.18 -4.59 -12.83
CA MET A 131 11.15 -4.34 -11.39
C MET A 131 10.79 -2.89 -11.08
N ILE A 132 11.39 -1.92 -11.77
CA ILE A 132 11.08 -0.49 -11.61
C ILE A 132 9.58 -0.25 -11.84
N ILE A 133 9.05 -0.72 -12.98
CA ILE A 133 7.62 -0.58 -13.32
C ILE A 133 6.74 -1.26 -12.27
N ALA A 134 7.06 -2.50 -11.89
CA ALA A 134 6.30 -3.30 -10.94
C ALA A 134 6.23 -2.67 -9.54
N VAL A 135 7.26 -1.96 -9.09
CA VAL A 135 7.30 -1.27 -7.79
C VAL A 135 6.62 0.10 -7.85
N LEU A 136 6.72 0.83 -8.96
CA LEU A 136 6.10 2.15 -9.14
C LEU A 136 4.57 2.09 -9.10
N ILE A 137 3.97 1.08 -9.76
CA ILE A 137 2.52 0.90 -9.83
C ILE A 137 1.86 0.86 -8.44
N PRO A 138 2.23 -0.03 -7.50
CA PRO A 138 1.61 -0.09 -6.18
C PRO A 138 1.92 1.12 -5.29
N MET A 139 3.07 1.77 -5.47
CA MET A 139 3.45 2.98 -4.73
C MET A 139 2.51 4.16 -5.07
N ILE A 140 2.20 4.33 -6.36
CA ILE A 140 1.21 5.30 -6.84
C ILE A 140 -0.21 4.89 -6.42
N ASN A 141 -0.53 3.60 -6.51
CA ASN A 141 -1.89 3.11 -6.22
C ASN A 141 -2.30 3.33 -4.75
N ARG A 142 -1.37 3.24 -3.78
CA ARG A 142 -1.68 3.52 -2.36
C ARG A 142 -2.01 4.98 -2.06
N ARG A 143 -1.29 5.93 -2.65
CA ARG A 143 -1.57 7.37 -2.47
C ARG A 143 -2.87 7.76 -3.19
N SER A 144 -3.12 7.21 -4.38
CA SER A 144 -4.33 7.51 -5.14
C SER A 144 -5.59 6.85 -4.56
N ILE A 145 -5.54 5.61 -4.07
CA ILE A 145 -6.71 4.95 -3.46
C ILE A 145 -7.00 5.49 -2.05
N ALA A 146 -6.00 5.83 -1.24
CA ALA A 146 -6.26 6.45 0.07
C ALA A 146 -6.91 7.84 -0.11
N ASN A 147 -6.42 8.65 -1.04
CA ASN A 147 -7.01 9.96 -1.36
C ASN A 147 -8.35 9.84 -2.07
N ALA A 148 -8.54 8.87 -2.99
CA ALA A 148 -9.83 8.65 -3.66
C ALA A 148 -10.87 8.06 -2.72
N LYS A 149 -10.48 7.18 -1.78
CA LYS A 149 -11.39 6.59 -0.80
C LYS A 149 -11.73 7.59 0.32
N LEU A 150 -10.79 8.45 0.74
CA LEU A 150 -11.11 9.64 1.54
C LEU A 150 -12.03 10.60 0.76
N LYS A 151 -11.76 10.86 -0.52
CA LYS A 151 -12.56 11.79 -1.33
C LYS A 151 -13.94 11.24 -1.70
N LEU A 152 -14.13 9.91 -1.82
CA LEU A 152 -15.41 9.29 -2.18
C LEU A 152 -16.23 8.84 -0.96
N VAL A 153 -15.61 8.32 0.09
CA VAL A 153 -16.34 7.83 1.28
C VAL A 153 -16.61 8.96 2.28
N TYR A 154 -15.76 9.99 2.33
CA TYR A 154 -16.02 11.18 3.16
C TYR A 154 -16.83 12.29 2.47
N HIS A 155 -17.19 12.10 1.20
CA HIS A 155 -18.09 13.02 0.49
C HIS A 155 -19.52 13.03 1.08
N SER A 156 -19.84 12.13 2.01
CA SER A 156 -21.14 12.14 2.68
C SER A 156 -21.26 13.19 3.80
N ASN A 157 -20.33 14.15 3.90
CA ASN A 157 -20.59 15.39 4.62
C ASN A 157 -20.71 16.57 3.64
N LYS A 158 -21.89 16.65 2.99
CA LYS A 158 -22.32 17.75 2.09
C LYS A 158 -22.19 19.16 2.71
N ASN A 159 -21.96 19.27 4.02
CA ASN A 159 -21.92 20.55 4.72
C ASN A 159 -20.57 21.28 4.60
N ILE A 160 -19.44 20.61 4.38
CA ILE A 160 -18.12 21.29 4.40
C ILE A 160 -17.80 21.97 3.05
N GLU A 161 -18.18 21.36 1.92
CA GLU A 161 -17.93 21.97 0.59
C GLU A 161 -18.98 23.03 0.24
N ALA A 162 -20.23 22.88 0.71
CA ALA A 162 -21.29 23.86 0.47
C ALA A 162 -21.06 25.20 1.22
N LEU A 163 -20.41 25.15 2.39
CA LEU A 163 -20.06 26.34 3.17
C LEU A 163 -18.93 27.15 2.50
N ASN A 164 -17.87 26.49 2.01
CA ASN A 164 -16.73 27.19 1.41
C ASN A 164 -17.06 27.88 0.06
N ILE A 165 -17.93 27.28 -0.75
CA ILE A 165 -18.36 27.88 -2.04
C ILE A 165 -19.26 29.10 -1.78
N LYS A 166 -20.17 29.04 -0.80
CA LYS A 166 -21.04 30.17 -0.44
C LYS A 166 -20.24 31.34 0.16
N THR A 167 -19.31 31.05 1.08
CA THR A 167 -18.46 32.10 1.68
C THR A 167 -17.47 32.69 0.66
N ALA A 168 -16.95 31.90 -0.29
CA ALA A 168 -16.10 32.42 -1.36
C ALA A 168 -16.88 33.27 -2.39
N ALA A 169 -18.14 32.94 -2.67
CA ALA A 169 -19.02 33.73 -3.51
C ALA A 169 -19.36 35.07 -2.84
N GLU A 170 -19.76 35.07 -1.56
CA GLU A 170 -20.07 36.29 -0.80
C GLU A 170 -18.84 37.20 -0.64
N ILE A 171 -17.64 36.65 -0.39
CA ILE A 171 -16.39 37.44 -0.32
C ILE A 171 -16.02 38.07 -1.67
N LYS A 172 -16.34 37.40 -2.79
CA LYS A 172 -16.09 37.93 -4.14
C LYS A 172 -17.06 39.05 -4.49
N GLU A 173 -18.32 38.94 -4.07
CA GLU A 173 -19.35 39.97 -4.25
C GLU A 173 -19.09 41.21 -3.38
N LEU A 174 -18.74 41.02 -2.10
CA LEU A 174 -18.35 42.12 -1.21
C LEU A 174 -17.08 42.85 -1.69
N LYS A 175 -16.08 42.14 -2.24
CA LYS A 175 -14.91 42.79 -2.86
C LYS A 175 -15.24 43.56 -4.14
N ALA A 176 -16.22 43.10 -4.92
CA ALA A 176 -16.67 43.80 -6.12
C ALA A 176 -17.38 45.11 -5.75
N GLN A 177 -18.22 45.11 -4.71
CA GLN A 177 -18.89 46.33 -4.20
C GLN A 177 -17.94 47.34 -3.56
N VAL A 178 -16.82 46.90 -2.99
CA VAL A 178 -15.75 47.79 -2.49
C VAL A 178 -14.99 48.48 -3.64
N LYS A 179 -14.85 47.83 -4.79
CA LYS A 179 -14.13 48.39 -5.96
C LYS A 179 -14.94 49.47 -6.69
N SER A 180 -16.26 49.50 -6.53
CA SER A 180 -17.16 50.52 -7.10
C SER A 180 -17.49 51.70 -6.17
N GLY A 181 -16.91 51.77 -4.96
CA GLY A 181 -16.89 52.99 -4.15
C GLY A 181 -18.15 53.33 -3.33
N ALA A 182 -19.00 52.37 -2.95
CA ALA A 182 -20.27 52.66 -2.27
C ALA A 182 -20.27 52.56 -0.72
N ILE A 183 -19.24 52.02 -0.05
CA ILE A 183 -19.26 51.80 1.42
C ILE A 183 -17.89 52.07 2.08
N THR A 184 -17.88 52.75 3.23
CA THR A 184 -16.69 53.09 4.03
C THR A 184 -16.10 51.86 4.75
N SER A 185 -14.76 51.80 4.77
CA SER A 185 -13.92 50.61 5.02
C SER A 185 -13.94 50.01 6.43
N ALA A 186 -14.55 50.68 7.43
CA ALA A 186 -14.48 50.26 8.83
C ALA A 186 -15.55 49.23 9.24
N ALA A 187 -16.79 49.35 8.75
CA ALA A 187 -17.89 48.46 9.13
C ALA A 187 -17.84 47.09 8.42
N ALA A 188 -17.37 47.06 7.16
CA ALA A 188 -17.23 45.83 6.38
C ALA A 188 -16.13 44.91 6.92
N GLN A 189 -15.03 45.48 7.44
CA GLN A 189 -13.96 44.68 8.06
C GLN A 189 -14.40 44.04 9.38
N GLN A 190 -15.25 44.70 10.17
CA GLN A 190 -15.80 44.13 11.40
C GLN A 190 -16.73 42.93 11.11
N GLN A 191 -17.61 43.02 10.10
CA GLN A 191 -18.48 41.89 9.73
C GLN A 191 -17.70 40.72 9.12
N ILE A 192 -16.65 40.98 8.33
CA ILE A 192 -15.78 39.91 7.81
C ILE A 192 -14.99 39.23 8.93
N ALA A 193 -14.59 39.98 9.96
CA ALA A 193 -13.88 39.43 11.11
C ALA A 193 -14.79 38.57 11.99
N THR A 194 -16.04 38.99 12.24
CA THR A 194 -17.00 38.22 13.03
C THR A 194 -17.45 36.94 12.30
N LEU A 195 -17.76 37.02 11.00
CA LEU A 195 -18.10 35.85 10.18
C LEU A 195 -16.94 34.85 10.07
N LYS A 196 -15.69 35.33 9.94
CA LYS A 196 -14.51 34.44 9.97
C LYS A 196 -14.32 33.78 11.33
N ALA A 197 -14.58 34.49 12.42
CA ALA A 197 -14.45 33.96 13.78
C ALA A 197 -15.51 32.88 14.06
N GLU A 198 -16.76 33.11 13.67
CA GLU A 198 -17.86 32.15 13.84
C GLU A 198 -17.67 30.90 12.95
N CYS A 199 -17.18 31.10 11.72
CA CYS A 199 -16.87 30.01 10.80
C CYS A 199 -15.66 29.19 11.30
N LYS A 200 -14.64 29.84 11.90
CA LYS A 200 -13.49 29.16 12.51
C LYS A 200 -13.89 28.36 13.75
N ALA A 201 -14.71 28.94 14.64
CA ALA A 201 -15.22 28.24 15.83
C ALA A 201 -16.07 27.01 15.47
N THR A 202 -16.86 27.10 14.40
CA THR A 202 -17.65 25.98 13.89
C THR A 202 -16.77 24.89 13.26
N CYS A 203 -15.73 25.30 12.52
CA CYS A 203 -14.76 24.37 11.94
C CYS A 203 -13.96 23.62 13.02
N ASP A 204 -13.55 24.30 14.09
CA ASP A 204 -12.81 23.70 15.20
C ASP A 204 -13.66 22.68 15.99
N LYS A 205 -14.96 22.96 16.20
CA LYS A 205 -15.90 21.99 16.79
C LYS A 205 -16.06 20.74 15.93
N LEU A 206 -16.23 20.91 14.63
CA LEU A 206 -16.34 19.80 13.69
C LEU A 206 -15.03 18.98 13.66
N TRP A 207 -13.86 19.62 13.70
CA TRP A 207 -12.57 18.93 13.78
C TRP A 207 -12.39 18.13 15.09
N ALA A 208 -12.96 18.59 16.20
CA ALA A 208 -12.96 17.87 17.46
C ALA A 208 -13.87 16.63 17.43
N GLU A 209 -15.10 16.75 16.90
CA GLU A 209 -16.01 15.61 16.70
C GLU A 209 -15.41 14.57 15.76
N GLN A 210 -14.78 15.00 14.67
CA GLN A 210 -14.14 14.09 13.71
C GLN A 210 -12.97 13.31 14.32
N LYS A 211 -12.24 13.91 15.27
CA LYS A 211 -11.18 13.21 16.01
C LYS A 211 -11.76 12.20 17.00
N GLU A 212 -12.89 12.51 17.62
CA GLU A 212 -13.58 11.61 18.54
C GLU A 212 -14.20 10.42 17.81
N ASP A 213 -14.82 10.66 16.64
CA ASP A 213 -15.35 9.61 15.78
C ASP A 213 -14.25 8.74 15.17
N ALA A 214 -13.10 9.33 14.82
CA ALA A 214 -11.92 8.58 14.40
C ALA A 214 -11.34 7.71 15.53
N ALA A 215 -11.41 8.18 16.78
CA ALA A 215 -11.02 7.41 17.96
C ALA A 215 -11.99 6.24 18.20
N LYS A 216 -13.31 6.50 18.17
CA LYS A 216 -14.36 5.47 18.29
C LYS A 216 -14.32 4.44 17.16
N ALA A 217 -13.99 4.85 15.94
CA ALA A 217 -13.77 3.93 14.82
C ALA A 217 -12.54 3.04 15.08
N LYS A 218 -11.45 3.60 15.63
CA LYS A 218 -10.26 2.83 16.03
C LYS A 218 -10.59 1.80 17.12
N GLU A 219 -11.52 2.10 18.00
CA GLU A 219 -12.02 1.17 19.03
C GLU A 219 -12.97 0.11 18.46
N ARG A 220 -13.79 0.43 17.45
CA ARG A 220 -14.65 -0.56 16.76
C ARG A 220 -13.89 -1.55 15.86
N PHE A 221 -12.68 -1.21 15.45
CA PHE A 221 -11.80 -2.09 14.64
C PHE A 221 -10.69 -2.77 15.49
N LYS A 222 -10.76 -2.65 16.82
CA LYS A 222 -10.01 -3.48 17.78
C LYS A 222 -10.83 -4.71 18.16
#